data_AF-A0A0D8BVT1-F1
#
_entry.id   AF-A0A0D8BVT1-F1
#
_cell.length_a   1.000
_cell.length_b   1.000
_cell.length_c   1.000
_cell.angle_alpha   90.00
_cell.angle_beta   90.00
_cell.angle_gamma   90.00
#
_symmetry.space_group_name_H-M   'P 1'
#
loop_
_entity.id
_entity.type
_entity.pdbx_description
1 polymer ?
#
loop_
_entity_poly.entity_id
_entity_poly.type
_entity_poly.pdbx_seq_one_letter_code
_entity_poly.pdbx_strand_id
1 'polypeptide(L)'
;MHITITLQSDTPWEIPVNYNHFLQAVIYRHLSPEFAEFLHNQGYIVDRRRFALFSFSRLIGPHDYVSASKMLVFQNTAKLMLSSPIEQFIREITQVLLMEGIRIGSQFLRVTSIQTEIFKVEKSVIEVETLSPVVAYSTLLRSDGRRYTKYQAC
;
A
#
# COMPACT_ATOMS: atom_id res chain seq x y z
N MET A 1 -11.61 -0.29 7.94
CA MET A 1 -11.63 -1.71 7.53
C MET A 1 -10.25 -2.10 7.04
N HIS A 2 -9.87 -3.35 7.23
CA HIS A 2 -8.60 -3.91 6.77
C HIS A 2 -8.87 -5.09 5.85
N ILE A 3 -8.04 -5.23 4.83
CA ILE A 3 -8.06 -6.36 3.91
C ILE A 3 -6.67 -6.98 3.92
N THR A 4 -6.60 -8.28 4.14
CA THR A 4 -5.37 -9.06 3.99
C THR A 4 -5.50 -9.90 2.73
N ILE A 5 -4.61 -9.64 1.76
CA ILE A 5 -4.52 -10.39 0.50
C ILE A 5 -3.33 -11.33 0.62
N THR A 6 -3.57 -12.63 0.42
CA THR A 6 -2.50 -13.64 0.33
C THR A 6 -2.17 -13.89 -1.14
N LEU A 7 -0.90 -13.65 -1.48
CA LEU A 7 -0.32 -13.75 -2.80
C LEU A 7 0.55 -15.01 -2.86
N GLN A 8 0.45 -15.77 -3.94
CA GLN A 8 1.22 -16.99 -4.13
C GLN A 8 1.84 -17.06 -5.52
N SER A 9 3.06 -17.58 -5.59
CA SER A 9 3.75 -18.00 -6.79
C SER A 9 4.21 -19.45 -6.66
N ASP A 10 4.21 -20.20 -7.76
CA ASP A 10 4.74 -21.58 -7.79
C ASP A 10 6.28 -21.62 -7.77
N THR A 11 6.92 -20.52 -8.17
CA THR A 11 8.38 -20.35 -8.15
C THR A 11 8.76 -19.14 -7.29
N PRO A 12 9.99 -19.11 -6.75
CA PRO A 12 10.51 -17.89 -6.13
C PRO A 12 10.40 -16.70 -7.08
N TRP A 13 10.11 -15.53 -6.52
CA TRP A 13 9.95 -14.30 -7.28
C TRP A 13 10.65 -13.15 -6.58
N GLU A 14 11.13 -12.21 -7.38
CA GLU A 14 11.93 -11.10 -6.90
C GLU A 14 11.25 -9.76 -7.16
N ILE A 15 11.54 -8.79 -6.28
CA ILE A 15 11.03 -7.45 -6.39
C ILE A 15 12.05 -6.43 -5.86
N PRO A 16 12.24 -5.26 -6.50
CA PRO A 16 13.17 -4.24 -6.02
C PRO A 16 12.72 -3.69 -4.67
N VAL A 17 13.65 -3.38 -3.75
CA VAL A 17 13.31 -2.83 -2.41
C VAL A 17 12.39 -1.60 -2.46
N ASN A 18 12.43 -0.81 -3.54
CA ASN A 18 11.61 0.39 -3.73
C ASN A 18 10.29 0.09 -4.46
N TYR A 19 9.64 -1.03 -4.17
CA TYR A 19 8.46 -1.52 -4.90
C TYR A 19 7.14 -0.81 -4.61
N ASN A 20 7.11 0.17 -3.71
CA ASN A 20 5.86 0.82 -3.28
C ASN A 20 5.06 1.41 -4.46
N HIS A 21 5.75 1.90 -5.49
CA HIS A 21 5.10 2.41 -6.70
C HIS A 21 4.42 1.32 -7.53
N PHE A 22 4.95 0.08 -7.53
CA PHE A 22 4.28 -1.07 -8.15
C PHE A 22 3.01 -1.45 -7.40
N LEU A 23 3.04 -1.46 -6.07
CA LEU A 23 1.85 -1.73 -5.25
C LEU A 23 0.79 -0.65 -5.45
N GLN A 24 1.19 0.61 -5.48
CA GLN A 24 0.29 1.72 -5.76
C GLN A 24 -0.35 1.60 -7.14
N ALA A 25 0.44 1.30 -8.18
CA ALA A 25 -0.08 1.09 -9.53
C ALA A 25 -1.08 -0.08 -9.59
N VAL A 26 -0.78 -1.19 -8.89
CA VAL A 26 -1.71 -2.29 -8.72
C VAL A 26 -3.02 -1.81 -8.10
N ILE A 27 -2.98 -1.10 -6.97
CA ILE A 27 -4.19 -0.64 -6.28
C ILE A 27 -5.05 0.19 -7.24
N TYR A 28 -4.49 1.22 -7.88
CA TYR A 28 -5.24 2.08 -8.79
C TYR A 28 -5.81 1.35 -10.00
N ARG A 29 -5.08 0.38 -10.56
CA ARG A 29 -5.55 -0.40 -11.71
C ARG A 29 -6.79 -1.26 -11.40
N HIS A 30 -6.98 -1.64 -10.15
CA HIS A 30 -8.10 -2.48 -9.72
C HIS A 30 -9.24 -1.67 -9.09
N LEU A 31 -9.20 -0.34 -9.21
CA LEU A 31 -10.34 0.54 -8.93
C LEU A 31 -11.04 0.87 -10.24
N SER A 32 -12.33 1.22 -10.16
CA SER A 32 -13.05 1.79 -11.32
C SER A 32 -12.31 3.04 -11.83
N PRO A 33 -12.28 3.29 -13.16
CA PRO A 33 -11.60 4.46 -13.72
C PRO A 33 -12.03 5.77 -13.05
N GLU A 34 -13.32 5.92 -12.80
CA GLU A 34 -13.90 7.11 -12.16
C GLU A 34 -13.40 7.27 -10.72
N PHE A 35 -13.36 6.19 -9.94
CA PHE A 35 -12.90 6.25 -8.56
C PHE A 35 -11.39 6.40 -8.45
N ALA A 36 -10.62 5.74 -9.32
CA ALA A 36 -9.18 5.93 -9.44
C ALA A 36 -8.83 7.39 -9.78
N GLU A 37 -9.54 7.97 -10.76
CA GLU A 37 -9.37 9.37 -11.15
C GLU A 37 -9.73 10.32 -10.01
N PHE A 38 -10.86 10.07 -9.33
CA PHE A 38 -11.24 10.82 -8.15
C PHE A 38 -10.14 10.80 -7.10
N LEU A 39 -9.64 9.63 -6.69
CA LEU A 39 -8.61 9.51 -5.66
C LEU A 39 -7.27 10.13 -6.08
N HIS A 40 -6.91 10.07 -7.35
CA HIS A 40 -5.66 10.61 -7.86
C HIS A 40 -5.70 12.14 -8.01
N ASN A 41 -6.78 12.67 -8.58
CA ASN A 41 -6.85 14.09 -8.97
C ASN A 41 -7.52 14.98 -7.92
N GLN A 42 -8.48 14.45 -7.17
CA GLN A 42 -9.30 15.23 -6.24
C GLN A 42 -9.06 14.78 -4.79
N GLY A 43 -9.30 13.51 -4.51
CA GLY A 43 -9.32 12.94 -3.17
C GLY A 43 -10.33 13.62 -2.25
N TYR A 44 -10.21 13.33 -0.97
CA TYR A 44 -10.97 13.98 0.09
C TYR A 44 -10.23 15.22 0.57
N ILE A 45 -10.86 16.39 0.51
CA ILE A 45 -10.20 17.67 0.83
C ILE A 45 -10.53 18.09 2.26
N VAL A 46 -9.50 18.26 3.08
CA VAL A 46 -9.60 18.89 4.41
C VAL A 46 -8.47 19.89 4.54
N ASP A 47 -8.78 21.13 4.94
CA ASP A 47 -7.79 22.21 5.13
C ASP A 47 -6.83 22.39 3.93
N ARG A 48 -7.39 22.32 2.70
CA ARG A 48 -6.66 22.41 1.42
C ARG A 48 -5.69 21.26 1.14
N ARG A 49 -5.69 20.19 1.94
CA ARG A 49 -4.94 18.95 1.70
C ARG A 49 -5.85 17.91 1.11
N ARG A 50 -5.32 17.16 0.13
CA ARG A 50 -6.00 16.03 -0.51
C ARG A 50 -5.58 14.74 0.17
N PHE A 51 -6.55 13.90 0.51
CA PHE A 51 -6.33 12.60 1.11
C PHE A 51 -6.97 11.53 0.23
N ALA A 52 -6.24 10.47 -0.08
CA ALA A 52 -6.82 9.32 -0.77
C ALA A 52 -7.62 8.41 0.18
N LEU A 53 -7.43 8.56 1.50
CA LEU A 53 -8.08 7.76 2.55
C LEU A 53 -7.90 6.24 2.34
N PHE A 54 -6.68 5.81 2.01
CA PHE A 54 -6.27 4.42 2.12
C PHE A 54 -4.79 4.33 2.48
N SER A 55 -4.37 3.18 3.00
CA SER A 55 -2.96 2.85 3.22
C SER A 55 -2.68 1.38 2.91
N PHE A 56 -1.41 1.04 2.75
CA PHE A 56 -0.98 -0.35 2.53
C PHE A 56 0.30 -0.67 3.29
N SER A 57 0.45 -1.94 3.66
CA SER A 57 1.65 -2.47 4.30
C SER A 57 2.80 -2.67 3.31
N ARG A 58 3.99 -2.96 3.83
CA ARG A 58 5.00 -3.69 3.04
C ARG A 58 4.47 -5.08 2.66
N LEU A 59 5.13 -5.75 1.72
CA LEU A 59 4.88 -7.17 1.48
C LEU A 59 5.42 -7.95 2.68
N ILE A 60 4.57 -8.78 3.28
CA ILE A 60 4.87 -9.54 4.50
C ILE A 60 4.99 -11.01 4.14
N GLY A 61 6.14 -11.62 4.38
CA GLY A 61 6.35 -13.04 4.12
C GLY A 61 7.83 -13.41 4.22
N PRO A 62 8.16 -14.71 4.22
CA PRO A 62 9.55 -15.16 4.19
C PRO A 62 10.23 -14.67 2.91
N HIS A 63 11.31 -13.92 3.07
CA HIS A 63 12.08 -13.40 1.95
C HIS A 63 13.53 -13.17 2.33
N ASP A 64 14.39 -13.23 1.32
CA ASP A 64 15.81 -12.90 1.42
C ASP A 64 16.09 -11.54 0.79
N TYR A 65 17.07 -10.80 1.31
CA TYR A 65 17.56 -9.56 0.71
C TYR A 65 18.87 -9.81 -0.03
N VAL A 66 18.86 -9.54 -1.34
CA VAL A 66 20.05 -9.65 -2.19
C VAL A 66 20.68 -8.27 -2.33
N SER A 67 21.77 -8.03 -1.59
CA SER A 67 22.41 -6.72 -1.49
C SER A 67 22.99 -6.21 -2.82
N ALA A 68 23.53 -7.11 -3.64
CA ALA A 68 24.15 -6.77 -4.92
C ALA A 68 23.17 -6.14 -5.92
N SER A 69 21.93 -6.64 -5.95
CA SER A 69 20.87 -6.19 -6.86
C SER A 69 19.80 -5.31 -6.19
N LYS A 70 19.85 -5.17 -4.86
CA LYS A 70 18.82 -4.50 -4.04
C LYS A 70 17.41 -5.07 -4.28
N MET A 71 17.33 -6.40 -4.32
CA MET A 71 16.09 -7.15 -4.53
C MET A 71 15.69 -7.90 -3.26
N LEU A 72 14.39 -8.05 -3.06
CA LEU A 72 13.82 -9.01 -2.13
C LEU A 72 13.38 -10.24 -2.92
N VAL A 73 13.73 -11.44 -2.44
CA VAL A 73 13.35 -12.71 -3.06
C VAL A 73 12.38 -13.42 -2.13
N PHE A 74 11.13 -13.52 -2.56
CA PHE A 74 10.07 -14.24 -1.86
C PHE A 74 10.04 -15.68 -2.36
N GLN A 75 10.01 -16.64 -1.44
CA GLN A 75 10.13 -18.05 -1.80
C GLN A 75 8.84 -18.65 -2.38
N ASN A 76 7.67 -18.20 -1.88
CA ASN A 76 6.38 -18.74 -2.32
C ASN A 76 5.24 -17.74 -2.07
N THR A 77 5.02 -17.39 -0.80
CA THR A 77 3.85 -16.61 -0.37
C THR A 77 4.25 -15.24 0.18
N ALA A 78 3.46 -14.23 -0.14
CA ALA A 78 3.52 -12.91 0.51
C ALA A 78 2.11 -12.44 0.85
N LYS A 79 1.98 -11.60 1.88
CA LYS A 79 0.74 -10.94 2.26
C LYS A 79 0.85 -9.45 2.00
N LEU A 80 -0.21 -8.87 1.48
CA LEU A 80 -0.39 -7.44 1.34
C LEU A 80 -1.61 -7.03 2.16
N MET A 81 -1.42 -6.11 3.10
CA MET A 81 -2.51 -5.57 3.90
C MET A 81 -2.88 -4.18 3.38
N LEU A 82 -4.16 -3.98 3.10
CA LEU A 82 -4.76 -2.71 2.71
C LEU A 82 -5.68 -2.23 3.84
N SER A 83 -5.76 -0.93 4.05
CA SER A 83 -6.75 -0.35 4.97
C SER A 83 -7.37 0.89 4.40
N SER A 84 -8.67 1.06 4.64
CA SER A 84 -9.41 2.27 4.30
C SER A 84 -10.61 2.43 5.24
N PRO A 85 -10.96 3.66 5.64
CA PRO A 85 -12.27 3.98 6.21
C PRO A 85 -13.39 4.01 5.17
N ILE A 86 -13.07 4.00 3.87
CA ILE A 86 -14.04 4.10 2.78
C ILE A 86 -14.46 2.71 2.34
N GLU A 87 -15.72 2.34 2.60
CA GLU A 87 -16.21 1.00 2.24
C GLU A 87 -16.20 0.74 0.73
N GLN A 88 -16.42 1.77 -0.10
CA GLN A 88 -16.36 1.65 -1.55
C GLN A 88 -15.00 1.17 -2.03
N PHE A 89 -13.91 1.72 -1.47
CA PHE A 89 -12.54 1.30 -1.78
C PHE A 89 -12.34 -0.19 -1.51
N ILE A 90 -12.82 -0.68 -0.36
CA ILE A 90 -12.70 -2.08 0.03
C ILE A 90 -13.49 -2.97 -0.94
N ARG A 91 -14.72 -2.60 -1.27
CA ARG A 91 -15.55 -3.37 -2.22
C ARG A 91 -14.90 -3.46 -3.59
N GLU A 92 -14.51 -2.33 -4.18
CA GLU A 92 -13.91 -2.31 -5.53
C GLU A 92 -12.62 -3.14 -5.58
N ILE A 93 -11.70 -2.94 -4.62
CA ILE A 93 -10.44 -3.68 -4.64
C ILE A 93 -10.65 -5.19 -4.48
N THR A 94 -11.58 -5.63 -3.62
CA THR A 94 -11.82 -7.07 -3.43
C THR A 94 -12.45 -7.75 -4.65
N GLN A 95 -13.35 -7.09 -5.36
CA GLN A 95 -14.03 -7.67 -6.51
C GLN A 95 -13.09 -7.90 -7.69
N VAL A 96 -12.28 -6.90 -8.04
CA VAL A 96 -11.41 -6.99 -9.23
C VAL A 96 -10.24 -7.93 -8.98
N LEU A 97 -9.70 -7.98 -7.76
CA LEU A 97 -8.56 -8.84 -7.41
C LEU A 97 -8.86 -10.34 -7.46
N LEU A 98 -10.12 -10.74 -7.28
CA LEU A 98 -10.53 -12.16 -7.34
C LEU A 98 -10.51 -12.73 -8.77
N MET A 99 -10.64 -11.88 -9.80
CA MET A 99 -10.82 -12.32 -11.18
C MET A 99 -9.49 -12.56 -11.92
N GLU A 100 -8.44 -11.80 -11.59
CA GLU A 100 -7.25 -11.72 -12.46
C GLU A 100 -5.93 -12.00 -11.77
N GLY A 101 -5.89 -12.24 -10.45
CA GLY A 101 -4.62 -12.22 -9.70
C GLY A 101 -3.98 -10.82 -9.74
N ILE A 102 -2.71 -10.71 -9.34
CA ILE A 102 -2.02 -9.42 -9.26
C ILE A 102 -0.72 -9.45 -10.03
N ARG A 103 -0.52 -8.43 -10.89
CA ARG A 103 0.77 -8.17 -11.51
C ARG A 103 1.53 -7.09 -10.73
N ILE A 104 2.61 -7.46 -10.02
CA ILE A 104 3.49 -6.52 -9.31
C ILE A 104 4.81 -6.41 -10.08
N GLY A 105 5.02 -5.27 -10.74
CA GLY A 105 6.15 -5.11 -11.67
C GLY A 105 6.06 -6.13 -12.81
N SER A 106 7.11 -6.94 -12.99
CA SER A 106 7.13 -8.03 -13.97
C SER A 106 6.45 -9.32 -13.48
N GLN A 107 6.20 -9.46 -12.18
CA GLN A 107 5.73 -10.70 -11.56
C GLN A 107 4.22 -10.80 -11.57
N PHE A 108 3.69 -11.99 -11.86
CA PHE A 108 2.26 -12.28 -11.75
C PHE A 108 2.03 -13.27 -10.60
N LEU A 109 1.22 -12.88 -9.64
CA LEU A 109 0.96 -13.61 -8.40
C LEU A 109 -0.52 -13.99 -8.33
N ARG A 110 -0.80 -15.24 -7.99
CA ARG A 110 -2.18 -15.69 -7.74
C ARG A 110 -2.65 -15.17 -6.39
N VAL A 111 -3.89 -14.69 -6.35
CA VAL A 111 -4.55 -14.36 -5.08
C VAL A 111 -5.20 -15.63 -4.55
N THR A 112 -4.76 -16.12 -3.41
CA THR A 112 -5.25 -17.38 -2.82
C THR A 112 -6.23 -17.18 -1.68
N SER A 113 -6.18 -16.00 -1.05
CA SER A 113 -7.11 -15.65 0.02
C SER A 113 -7.24 -14.13 0.13
N ILE A 114 -8.46 -13.68 0.42
CA ILE A 114 -8.77 -12.32 0.80
C ILE A 114 -9.55 -12.41 2.12
N GLN A 115 -9.06 -11.72 3.14
CA GLN A 115 -9.71 -11.65 4.46
C GLN A 115 -10.00 -10.20 4.78
N THR A 116 -11.21 -9.91 5.25
CA THR A 116 -11.62 -8.55 5.62
C THR A 116 -11.90 -8.49 7.11
N GLU A 117 -11.30 -7.51 7.78
CA GLU A 117 -11.41 -7.32 9.23
C GLU A 117 -11.88 -5.89 9.56
N ILE A 118 -12.70 -5.80 10.60
CA ILE A 118 -13.14 -4.52 11.17
C ILE A 118 -12.63 -4.48 12.61
N PHE A 119 -11.63 -3.65 12.85
CA PHE A 119 -11.15 -3.41 14.21
C PHE A 119 -12.09 -2.45 14.92
N LYS A 120 -12.51 -2.81 16.13
CA LYS A 120 -13.19 -1.93 17.07
C LYS A 120 -12.22 -1.55 18.17
N VAL A 121 -12.05 -0.25 18.38
CA VAL A 121 -11.24 0.29 19.48
C VAL A 121 -12.18 0.69 20.60
N GLU A 122 -12.16 -0.05 21.70
CA GLU A 122 -13.05 0.18 22.85
C GLU A 122 -12.34 0.92 24.00
N LYS A 123 -11.02 1.11 23.89
CA LYS A 123 -10.18 1.76 24.91
C LYS A 123 -9.70 3.11 24.43
N SER A 124 -9.45 4.03 25.36
CA SER A 124 -8.88 5.36 25.08
C SER A 124 -7.39 5.33 24.74
N VAL A 125 -6.70 4.24 25.09
CA VAL A 125 -5.28 4.01 24.81
C VAL A 125 -5.13 2.64 24.16
N ILE A 126 -4.37 2.61 23.07
CA ILE A 126 -4.04 1.39 22.32
C ILE A 126 -2.55 1.37 22.03
N GLU A 127 -2.01 0.15 21.91
CA GLU A 127 -0.68 -0.10 21.36
C GLU A 127 -0.83 -0.42 19.88
N VAL A 128 0.05 0.12 19.04
CA VAL A 128 0.00 -0.03 17.59
C VAL A 128 1.37 -0.44 17.06
N GLU A 129 1.37 -1.34 16.07
CA GLU A 129 2.55 -1.72 15.30
C GLU A 129 2.42 -1.22 13.87
N THR A 130 3.48 -0.61 13.34
CA THR A 130 3.48 -0.06 11.96
C THR A 130 3.85 -1.14 10.95
N LEU A 131 2.90 -1.51 10.09
CA LEU A 131 3.13 -2.47 8.98
C LEU A 131 3.88 -1.86 7.78
N SER A 132 3.99 -0.53 7.75
CA SER A 132 4.80 0.25 6.80
C SER A 132 5.38 1.48 7.52
N PRO A 133 6.50 2.04 7.03
CA PRO A 133 7.12 3.21 7.66
C PRO A 133 6.17 4.41 7.73
N VAL A 134 6.16 5.11 8.86
CA VAL A 134 5.47 6.39 9.02
C VAL A 134 6.36 7.50 8.49
N VAL A 135 5.79 8.40 7.68
CA VAL A 135 6.53 9.53 7.11
C VAL A 135 5.89 10.84 7.58
N ALA A 136 6.64 11.62 8.36
CA ALA A 136 6.29 12.98 8.74
C ALA A 136 7.26 13.96 8.07
N TYR A 137 6.73 15.03 7.48
CA TYR A 137 7.55 16.07 6.86
C TYR A 137 6.95 17.46 7.03
N SER A 138 7.79 18.46 6.85
CA SER A 138 7.40 19.88 6.83
C SER A 138 8.00 20.56 5.62
N THR A 139 7.22 21.43 4.99
CA THR A 139 7.71 22.27 3.89
C THR A 139 8.26 23.57 4.47
N LEU A 140 9.57 23.78 4.29
CA LEU A 140 10.29 24.95 4.79
C LEU A 140 10.76 25.83 3.62
N LEU A 141 11.10 27.08 3.90
CA LEU A 141 11.69 28.00 2.93
C LEU A 141 13.22 28.05 3.10
N ARG A 142 13.95 28.04 1.99
CA ARG A 142 15.37 28.39 1.95
C ARG A 142 15.56 29.90 2.05
N SER A 143 16.79 30.34 2.30
CA SER A 143 17.17 31.75 2.34
C SER A 143 16.88 32.50 1.03
N ASP A 144 16.84 31.80 -0.10
CA ASP A 144 16.49 32.33 -1.42
C ASP A 144 14.98 32.28 -1.75
N GLY A 145 14.14 31.93 -0.77
CA GLY A 145 12.68 31.83 -0.92
C GLY A 145 12.18 30.53 -1.57
N ARG A 146 13.06 29.62 -2.00
CA ARG A 146 12.63 28.32 -2.56
C ARG A 146 12.13 27.38 -1.48
N ARG A 147 11.02 26.68 -1.75
CA ARG A 147 10.48 25.65 -0.85
C ARG A 147 11.34 24.38 -0.89
N TYR A 148 11.51 23.73 0.26
CA TYR A 148 12.08 22.39 0.35
C TYR A 148 11.35 21.55 1.40
N THR A 149 11.32 20.24 1.18
CA THR A 149 10.70 19.28 2.11
C THR A 149 11.75 18.77 3.09
N LYS A 150 11.50 18.98 4.38
CA LYS A 150 12.31 18.42 5.47
C LYS A 150 11.56 17.23 6.07
N TYR A 151 12.12 16.04 5.92
CA TYR A 151 11.62 14.83 6.58
C TYR A 151 12.02 14.83 8.05
N GLN A 152 11.10 14.43 8.92
CA GLN A 152 11.38 14.22 10.33
C GLN A 152 11.96 12.81 10.53
N ALA A 153 12.94 12.68 11.42
CA ALA A 153 13.38 11.37 11.87
C ALA A 153 12.30 10.83 12.81
N CYS A 154 11.76 9.65 12.48
CA CYS A 154 10.87 8.87 13.33
C CYS A 154 11.66 7.76 14.00
#